data_AF-A0A561TVZ8-F1
#
_entry.id   AF-A0A561TVZ8-F1
#
_cell.length_a   1.000
_cell.length_b   1.000
_cell.length_c   1.000
_cell.angle_alpha   90.00
_cell.angle_beta   90.00
_cell.angle_gamma   90.00
#
_symmetry.space_group_name_H-M   'P 1'
#
loop_
_entity.id
_entity.type
_entity.pdbx_description
1 polymer ?
#
loop_
_entity_poly.entity_id
_entity_poly.type
_entity_poly.pdbx_seq_one_letter_code
_entity_poly.pdbx_strand_id
1 'polypeptide(L)'
;MDLSPAVVSEMSGNLDLAARQYEHLAVDDRLSPRDRARAQLWVGTALSKEGENDYAATVMGGAIRSFESLGESEDWSVAHQKLALAHRGGGDLASATRLIEIARATGGSDSVMQQVRLSTAHGHILLSDRATADEGLTVLSQAAQLAAQYGMSHQLHSIEGIRRSFERPTAALRPG
;
A
#
# COMPACT_ATOMS: atom_id res chain seq x y z
N MET A 1 14.57 20.79 1.05
CA MET A 1 14.77 19.78 0.00
C MET A 1 13.40 19.23 -0.36
N ASP A 2 13.09 19.12 -1.64
CA ASP A 2 11.72 18.90 -2.12
C ASP A 2 11.52 17.45 -2.60
N LEU A 3 10.47 16.80 -2.10
CA LEU A 3 10.04 15.45 -2.48
C LEU A 3 9.29 15.43 -3.82
N SER A 4 8.94 16.60 -4.35
CA SER A 4 8.12 16.77 -5.55
C SER A 4 8.61 15.97 -6.78
N PRO A 5 9.92 15.84 -7.08
CA PRO A 5 10.34 15.13 -8.29
C PRO A 5 10.07 13.62 -8.23
N ALA A 6 10.23 13.02 -7.04
CA ALA A 6 10.02 11.59 -6.83
C ALA A 6 8.53 11.24 -6.86
N VAL A 7 7.69 12.09 -6.25
CA VAL A 7 6.23 11.95 -6.29
C VAL A 7 5.70 12.12 -7.72
N VAL A 8 6.21 13.10 -8.48
CA VAL A 8 5.82 13.29 -9.88
C VAL A 8 6.20 12.08 -10.73
N SER A 9 7.38 11.51 -10.52
CA SER A 9 7.83 10.31 -11.22
C SER A 9 6.95 9.09 -10.90
N GLU A 10 6.60 8.90 -9.63
CA GLU A 10 5.67 7.85 -9.19
C GLU A 10 4.28 8.02 -9.82
N MET A 11 3.72 9.24 -9.79
CA MET A 11 2.41 9.54 -10.36
C MET A 11 2.38 9.43 -11.89
N SER A 12 3.54 9.58 -12.54
CA SER A 12 3.70 9.43 -13.99
C SER A 12 4.00 7.99 -14.42
N GLY A 13 4.06 7.05 -13.47
CA GLY A 13 4.36 5.63 -13.75
C GLY A 13 5.83 5.30 -13.96
N ASN A 14 6.76 6.25 -13.75
CA ASN A 14 8.20 6.02 -13.84
C ASN A 14 8.73 5.48 -12.50
N LEU A 15 8.29 4.28 -12.13
CA LEU A 15 8.48 3.72 -10.79
C LEU A 15 9.94 3.39 -10.48
N ASP A 16 10.72 2.92 -11.45
CA ASP A 16 12.17 2.72 -11.31
C ASP A 16 12.91 4.04 -11.02
N LEU A 17 12.59 5.11 -11.76
CA LEU A 17 13.18 6.42 -11.51
C LEU A 17 12.78 6.97 -10.14
N ALA A 18 11.52 6.78 -9.75
CA ALA A 18 11.03 7.19 -8.43
C ALA A 18 11.79 6.45 -7.32
N ALA A 19 11.97 5.13 -7.44
CA ALA A 19 12.72 4.33 -6.47
C ALA A 19 14.14 4.86 -6.28
N ARG A 20 14.89 5.09 -7.36
CA ARG A 20 16.26 5.65 -7.29
C ARG A 20 16.31 7.02 -6.61
N GLN A 21 15.34 7.89 -6.91
CA GLN A 21 15.26 9.21 -6.27
C GLN A 21 14.97 9.10 -4.77
N TYR A 22 14.08 8.19 -4.37
CA TYR A 22 13.81 7.93 -2.96
C TYR A 22 15.01 7.29 -2.24
N GLU A 23 15.81 6.45 -2.90
CA GLU A 23 17.03 5.89 -2.31
C GLU A 23 18.02 6.98 -1.94
N HIS A 24 18.21 7.98 -2.80
CA HIS A 24 19.05 9.14 -2.48
C HIS A 24 18.54 9.93 -1.26
N LEU A 25 17.22 10.10 -1.15
CA LEU A 25 16.61 10.79 -0.02
C LEU A 25 16.70 9.98 1.28
N ALA A 26 16.59 8.65 1.20
CA ALA A 26 16.63 7.77 2.37
C ALA A 26 17.97 7.83 3.13
N VAL A 27 19.04 8.32 2.50
CA VAL A 27 20.39 8.44 3.08
C VAL A 27 20.87 9.89 3.20
N ASP A 28 20.02 10.88 2.90
CA ASP A 28 20.41 12.29 2.97
C ASP A 28 20.43 12.79 4.43
N ASP A 29 21.62 13.04 4.96
CA ASP A 29 21.83 13.48 6.35
C ASP A 29 21.18 14.85 6.67
N ARG A 30 20.84 15.63 5.65
CA ARG A 30 20.14 16.91 5.82
C ARG A 30 18.66 16.73 6.12
N LEU A 31 18.09 15.55 5.86
CA LEU A 31 16.70 15.23 6.17
C LEU A 31 16.57 14.75 7.62
N SER A 32 15.37 14.93 8.17
CA SER A 32 15.06 14.37 9.48
C SER A 32 15.09 12.83 9.42
N PRO A 33 15.36 12.13 10.53
CA PRO A 33 15.27 10.66 10.57
C PRO A 33 13.91 10.13 10.11
N ARG A 34 12.83 10.85 10.44
CA ARG A 34 11.47 10.52 9.99
C ARG A 34 11.33 10.60 8.47
N ASP A 35 11.82 11.68 7.86
CA ASP A 35 11.72 11.87 6.41
C ASP A 35 12.58 10.85 5.64
N ARG A 36 13.74 10.49 6.17
CA ARG A 36 14.55 9.38 5.64
C ARG A 36 13.81 8.04 5.71
N ALA A 37 13.15 7.75 6.83
CA ALA A 37 12.33 6.54 6.97
C ALA A 37 11.14 6.53 6.00
N ARG A 38 10.50 7.68 5.76
CA ARG A 38 9.46 7.84 4.73
C ARG A 38 9.98 7.62 3.33
N ALA A 39 11.14 8.19 3.01
CA ALA A 39 11.79 7.94 1.72
C ALA A 39 12.08 6.46 1.52
N GLN A 40 12.63 5.77 2.54
CA GLN A 40 12.85 4.32 2.51
C GLN A 40 11.53 3.55 2.27
N LEU A 41 10.44 3.94 2.93
CA LEU A 41 9.12 3.34 2.70
C LEU A 41 8.63 3.55 1.25
N TRP A 42 8.92 4.71 0.66
CA TRP A 42 8.55 5.02 -0.73
C TRP A 42 9.40 4.26 -1.76
N VAL A 43 10.70 4.02 -1.49
CA VAL A 43 11.53 3.09 -2.28
C VAL A 43 10.82 1.73 -2.39
N GLY A 44 10.48 1.13 -1.24
CA GLY A 44 9.77 -0.15 -1.24
C GLY A 44 8.42 -0.10 -1.96
N THR A 45 7.68 1.00 -1.82
CA THR A 45 6.37 1.15 -2.50
C THR A 45 6.52 1.14 -4.02
N ALA A 46 7.50 1.87 -4.54
CA ALA A 46 7.75 1.93 -5.98
C ALA A 46 8.20 0.55 -6.51
N LEU A 47 9.12 -0.12 -5.82
CA LEU A 47 9.60 -1.45 -6.17
C LEU A 47 8.50 -2.51 -6.17
N SER A 48 7.63 -2.53 -5.16
CA SER A 48 6.52 -3.49 -5.11
C SER A 48 5.53 -3.30 -6.27
N LYS A 49 5.30 -2.05 -6.71
CA LYS A 49 4.45 -1.77 -7.87
C LYS A 49 5.05 -2.28 -9.18
N GLU A 50 6.38 -2.41 -9.28
CA GLU A 50 7.10 -3.03 -10.40
C GLU A 50 7.20 -4.56 -10.28
N GLY A 51 6.73 -5.15 -9.17
CA GLY A 51 6.75 -6.60 -8.93
C GLY A 51 7.97 -7.11 -8.16
N GLU A 52 8.90 -6.23 -7.76
CA GLU A 52 10.10 -6.54 -6.96
C GLU A 52 9.74 -6.74 -5.47
N ASN A 53 8.81 -7.66 -5.19
CA ASN A 53 8.12 -7.75 -3.90
C ASN A 53 9.03 -8.16 -2.73
N ASP A 54 9.98 -9.08 -2.94
CA ASP A 54 10.88 -9.54 -1.87
C ASP A 54 11.85 -8.44 -1.43
N TYR A 55 12.42 -7.72 -2.39
CA TYR A 55 13.31 -6.60 -2.11
C TYR A 55 12.53 -5.43 -1.50
N ALA A 56 11.35 -5.12 -2.05
CA ALA A 56 10.44 -4.14 -1.47
C ALA A 56 10.12 -4.46 0.01
N ALA A 57 9.81 -5.72 0.32
CA ALA A 57 9.50 -6.16 1.67
C ALA A 57 10.68 -5.93 2.64
N THR A 58 11.89 -6.24 2.19
CA THR A 58 13.12 -6.00 2.95
C THR A 58 13.31 -4.51 3.27
N VAL A 59 13.16 -3.65 2.25
CA VAL A 59 13.31 -2.20 2.40
C VAL A 59 12.25 -1.61 3.33
N MET A 60 10.97 -2.01 3.15
CA MET A 60 9.88 -1.56 4.01
C MET A 60 10.03 -2.03 5.45
N GLY A 61 10.54 -3.23 5.69
CA GLY A 61 10.85 -3.72 7.04
C GLY A 61 11.90 -2.86 7.76
N GLY A 62 12.85 -2.29 7.02
CA GLY A 62 13.77 -1.28 7.55
C GLY A 62 13.07 0.00 7.98
N ALA A 63 12.17 0.53 7.15
CA ALA A 63 11.38 1.71 7.47
C ALA A 63 10.48 1.50 8.70
N ILE A 64 9.85 0.33 8.84
CA ILE A 64 9.04 -0.03 10.01
C ILE A 64 9.84 0.07 11.32
N ARG A 65 11.05 -0.52 11.35
CA ARG A 65 11.92 -0.46 12.53
C ARG A 65 12.32 0.98 12.86
N SER A 66 12.56 1.79 11.84
CA SER A 66 12.84 3.22 12.02
C SER A 66 11.65 3.95 12.63
N PHE A 67 10.43 3.79 12.10
CA PHE A 67 9.23 4.43 12.68
C PHE A 67 8.93 3.98 14.10
N GLU A 68 9.15 2.69 14.40
CA GLU A 68 9.01 2.16 15.76
C GLU A 68 9.99 2.84 16.72
N SER A 69 11.26 2.95 16.34
CA SER A 69 12.29 3.61 17.15
C SER A 69 12.03 5.11 17.38
N LEU A 70 11.35 5.75 16.43
CA LEU A 70 11.01 7.17 16.46
C LEU A 70 9.67 7.45 17.17
N GLY A 71 8.89 6.42 17.50
CA GLY A 71 7.54 6.56 18.08
C GLY A 71 6.49 7.10 17.09
N GLU A 72 6.72 6.95 15.79
CA GLU A 72 5.87 7.50 14.72
C GLU A 72 4.73 6.52 14.38
N SER A 73 3.71 6.44 15.23
CA SER A 73 2.64 5.44 15.16
C SER A 73 1.83 5.45 13.86
N GLU A 74 1.52 6.64 13.31
CA GLU A 74 0.78 6.77 12.06
C GLU A 74 1.60 6.23 10.87
N ASP A 75 2.84 6.69 10.72
CA ASP A 75 3.73 6.23 9.66
C ASP A 75 4.06 4.73 9.81
N TRP A 76 4.15 4.22 11.05
CA TRP A 76 4.32 2.80 11.35
C TRP A 76 3.14 1.96 10.86
N SER A 77 1.90 2.40 11.09
CA SER A 77 0.69 1.72 10.59
C SER A 77 0.65 1.73 9.05
N VAL A 78 0.95 2.88 8.43
CA VAL A 78 1.03 3.00 6.95
C VAL A 78 2.12 2.10 6.38
N ALA A 79 3.25 1.96 7.06
CA ALA A 79 4.33 1.08 6.63
C ALA A 79 3.93 -0.40 6.66
N HIS A 80 3.24 -0.84 7.71
CA HIS A 80 2.67 -2.20 7.79
C HIS A 80 1.64 -2.47 6.69
N GLN A 81 0.76 -1.50 6.42
CA GLN A 81 -0.20 -1.60 5.32
C GLN A 81 0.50 -1.80 3.96
N LYS A 82 1.54 -1.02 3.67
CA LYS A 82 2.29 -1.13 2.42
C LYS A 82 3.05 -2.44 2.31
N LEU A 83 3.66 -2.90 3.41
CA LEU A 83 4.33 -4.20 3.45
C LEU A 83 3.34 -5.35 3.21
N ALA A 84 2.13 -5.26 3.78
CA ALA A 84 1.07 -6.23 3.51
C ALA A 84 0.72 -6.32 2.02
N LEU A 85 0.64 -5.19 1.33
CA LEU A 85 0.39 -5.15 -0.11
C LEU A 85 1.56 -5.70 -0.95
N ALA A 86 2.80 -5.51 -0.50
CA ALA A 86 3.96 -6.13 -1.15
C ALA A 86 3.94 -7.67 -1.03
N HIS A 87 3.66 -8.19 0.17
CA HIS A 87 3.48 -9.64 0.35
C HIS A 87 2.32 -10.19 -0.48
N ARG A 88 1.21 -9.47 -0.57
CA ARG A 88 0.11 -9.81 -1.48
C ARG A 88 0.57 -9.88 -2.94
N GLY A 89 1.34 -8.89 -3.40
CA GLY A 89 1.90 -8.86 -4.75
C GLY A 89 2.82 -10.05 -5.04
N GLY A 90 3.56 -10.52 -4.03
CA GLY A 90 4.40 -11.72 -4.10
C GLY A 90 3.67 -13.05 -3.89
N GLY A 91 2.36 -13.02 -3.60
CA GLY A 91 1.55 -14.22 -3.35
C GLY A 91 1.62 -14.78 -1.92
N ASP A 92 2.35 -14.14 -1.01
CA ASP A 92 2.38 -14.50 0.41
C ASP A 92 1.18 -13.92 1.17
N LEU A 93 0.01 -14.54 0.96
CA LEU A 93 -1.25 -14.09 1.55
C LEU A 93 -1.27 -14.20 3.08
N ALA A 94 -0.52 -15.13 3.66
CA ALA A 94 -0.45 -15.31 5.11
C ALA A 94 0.22 -14.11 5.78
N SER A 95 1.38 -13.69 5.27
CA SER A 95 2.06 -12.48 5.76
C SER A 95 1.24 -11.23 5.47
N ALA A 96 0.63 -11.12 4.29
CA ALA A 96 -0.23 -9.99 3.93
C ALA A 96 -1.38 -9.82 4.94
N THR A 97 -2.13 -10.88 5.23
CA THR A 97 -3.24 -10.86 6.19
C THR A 97 -2.77 -10.51 7.60
N ARG A 98 -1.67 -11.10 8.07
CA ARG A 98 -1.12 -10.76 9.40
C ARG A 98 -0.78 -9.27 9.52
N LEU A 99 -0.10 -8.73 8.51
CA LEU A 99 0.40 -7.35 8.55
C LEU A 99 -0.71 -6.31 8.43
N ILE A 100 -1.75 -6.57 7.61
CA ILE A 100 -2.88 -5.65 7.52
C ILE A 100 -3.68 -5.61 8.83
N GLU A 101 -3.82 -6.74 9.53
CA GLU A 101 -4.45 -6.77 10.85
C GLU A 101 -3.64 -6.01 11.89
N ILE A 102 -2.30 -6.12 11.86
CA ILE A 102 -1.42 -5.29 12.70
C ILE A 102 -1.67 -3.80 12.42
N ALA A 103 -1.67 -3.39 11.15
CA ALA A 103 -1.88 -2.00 10.76
C ALA A 103 -3.26 -1.47 11.22
N ARG A 104 -4.30 -2.31 11.17
CA ARG A 104 -5.67 -1.98 11.61
C ARG A 104 -5.80 -1.91 13.13
N ALA A 105 -5.11 -2.78 13.87
CA ALA A 105 -5.19 -2.81 15.32
C ALA A 105 -4.45 -1.64 15.99
N THR A 106 -3.35 -1.17 15.39
CA THR A 106 -2.54 -0.06 15.94
C THR A 106 -2.82 1.28 15.28
N GLY A 107 -3.41 1.28 14.08
CA GLY A 107 -3.93 2.46 13.42
C GLY A 107 -5.17 2.94 14.15
N GLY A 108 -5.00 3.54 15.32
CA GLY A 108 -6.04 4.33 15.99
C GLY A 108 -6.47 5.44 15.03
N SER A 109 -7.54 5.21 14.28
CA SER A 109 -7.88 6.03 13.13
C SER A 109 -8.56 7.32 13.56
N ASP A 110 -7.79 8.37 13.79
CA ASP A 110 -8.37 9.71 13.93
C ASP A 110 -8.75 10.30 12.57
N SER A 111 -8.26 9.75 11.45
CA SER A 111 -8.63 10.19 10.09
C SER A 111 -9.44 9.17 9.30
N VAL A 112 -10.54 9.65 8.70
CA VAL A 112 -11.38 8.89 7.76
C VAL A 112 -10.58 8.39 6.56
N MET A 113 -9.57 9.17 6.12
CA MET A 113 -8.74 8.78 4.98
C MET A 113 -7.91 7.53 5.27
N GLN A 114 -7.33 7.42 6.46
CA GLN A 114 -6.58 6.24 6.85
C GLN A 114 -7.49 5.02 6.97
N GLN A 115 -8.69 5.20 7.52
CA GLN A 115 -9.69 4.13 7.60
C GLN A 115 -10.06 3.59 6.20
N VAL A 116 -10.37 4.48 5.25
CA VAL A 116 -10.66 4.11 3.86
C VAL A 116 -9.49 3.35 3.24
N ARG A 117 -8.25 3.83 3.42
CA ARG A 117 -7.05 3.19 2.88
C ARG A 117 -6.84 1.79 3.46
N LEU A 118 -6.92 1.63 4.78
CA LEU A 118 -6.75 0.34 5.45
C LEU A 118 -7.83 -0.66 5.01
N SER A 119 -9.10 -0.25 4.97
CA SER A 119 -10.18 -1.10 4.47
C SER A 119 -9.99 -1.48 3.00
N THR A 120 -9.50 -0.55 2.17
CA THR A 120 -9.19 -0.85 0.76
C THR A 120 -8.09 -1.90 0.63
N ALA A 121 -7.01 -1.77 1.39
CA ALA A 121 -5.92 -2.75 1.37
C ALA A 121 -6.38 -4.12 1.90
N HIS A 122 -7.15 -4.14 2.99
CA HIS A 122 -7.70 -5.38 3.56
C HIS A 122 -8.61 -6.10 2.56
N GLY A 123 -9.58 -5.38 1.97
CA GLY A 123 -10.45 -5.93 0.94
C GLY A 123 -9.66 -6.46 -0.27
N HIS A 124 -8.62 -5.75 -0.70
CA HIS A 124 -7.78 -6.20 -1.81
C HIS A 124 -6.99 -7.48 -1.51
N ILE A 125 -6.55 -7.67 -0.26
CA ILE A 125 -5.91 -8.92 0.19
C ILE A 125 -6.94 -10.06 0.17
N LEU A 126 -8.12 -9.86 0.75
CA LEU A 126 -9.20 -10.86 0.78
C LEU A 126 -9.66 -11.29 -0.62
N LEU A 127 -9.65 -10.39 -1.62
CA LEU A 127 -9.97 -10.76 -3.00
C LEU A 127 -8.93 -11.66 -3.68
N SER A 128 -7.76 -11.89 -3.05
CA SER A 128 -6.70 -12.74 -3.61
C SER A 128 -6.94 -14.22 -3.35
N ASP A 129 -7.89 -14.56 -2.46
CA ASP A 129 -8.37 -15.91 -2.20
C ASP A 129 -9.87 -15.99 -2.47
N ARG A 130 -10.30 -16.99 -3.24
CA ARG A 130 -11.71 -17.21 -3.55
C ARG A 130 -12.53 -17.51 -2.30
N ALA A 131 -11.95 -18.14 -1.28
CA ALA A 131 -12.64 -18.44 -0.03
C ALA A 131 -13.04 -17.18 0.74
N THR A 132 -12.29 -16.08 0.58
CA THR A 132 -12.52 -14.80 1.27
C THR A 132 -13.05 -13.70 0.36
N ALA A 133 -13.33 -14.01 -0.90
CA ALA A 133 -13.68 -13.02 -1.91
C ALA A 133 -14.96 -12.24 -1.57
N ASP A 134 -16.00 -12.93 -1.09
CA ASP A 134 -17.27 -12.28 -0.72
C ASP A 134 -17.07 -11.26 0.40
N GLU A 135 -16.30 -11.62 1.42
CA GLU A 135 -15.91 -10.70 2.50
C GLU A 135 -15.12 -9.51 1.95
N GLY A 136 -14.16 -9.77 1.04
CA GLY A 136 -13.40 -8.73 0.37
C GLY A 136 -14.27 -7.73 -0.37
N LEU A 137 -15.27 -8.20 -1.13
CA LEU A 137 -16.24 -7.35 -1.84
C LEU A 137 -17.09 -6.52 -0.87
N THR A 138 -17.51 -7.08 0.26
CA THR A 138 -18.24 -6.37 1.31
C THR A 138 -17.38 -5.23 1.89
N VAL A 139 -16.13 -5.52 2.28
CA VAL A 139 -15.20 -4.54 2.84
C VAL A 139 -14.94 -3.40 1.85
N LEU A 140 -14.68 -3.71 0.57
CA LEU A 140 -14.48 -2.69 -0.46
C LEU A 140 -15.74 -1.86 -0.71
N SER A 141 -16.92 -2.45 -0.63
CA SER A 141 -18.19 -1.70 -0.79
C SER A 141 -18.39 -0.69 0.35
N GLN A 142 -18.09 -1.08 1.58
CA GLN A 142 -18.15 -0.17 2.73
C GLN A 142 -17.11 0.95 2.61
N ALA A 143 -15.87 0.63 2.21
CA ALA A 143 -14.83 1.61 1.98
C ALA A 143 -15.22 2.61 0.88
N ALA A 144 -15.84 2.15 -0.21
CA ALA A 144 -16.33 3.01 -1.29
C ALA A 144 -17.43 3.96 -0.82
N GLN A 145 -18.38 3.49 -0.02
CA GLN A 145 -19.44 4.32 0.55
C GLN A 145 -18.86 5.44 1.43
N LEU A 146 -17.92 5.09 2.30
CA LEU A 146 -17.24 6.07 3.15
C LEU A 146 -16.42 7.07 2.33
N ALA A 147 -15.68 6.60 1.32
CA ALA A 147 -14.95 7.47 0.41
C ALA A 147 -15.87 8.46 -0.34
N ALA A 148 -17.03 7.98 -0.81
CA ALA A 148 -18.03 8.81 -1.49
C ALA A 148 -18.64 9.86 -0.54
N GLN A 149 -18.98 9.46 0.69
CA GLN A 149 -19.54 10.35 1.72
C GLN A 149 -18.61 11.55 2.01
N TYR A 150 -17.30 11.33 2.00
CA TYR A 150 -16.29 12.36 2.28
C TYR A 150 -15.65 12.96 1.02
N GLY A 151 -16.21 12.72 -0.17
CA GLY A 151 -15.74 13.34 -1.42
C GLY A 151 -14.35 12.88 -1.89
N MET A 152 -13.89 11.69 -1.48
CA MET A 152 -12.56 11.16 -1.79
C MET A 152 -12.51 10.50 -3.18
N SER A 153 -12.74 11.29 -4.24
CA SER A 153 -12.91 10.78 -5.62
C SER A 153 -11.76 9.87 -6.10
N HIS A 154 -10.50 10.20 -5.77
CA HIS A 154 -9.35 9.36 -6.12
C HIS A 154 -9.36 7.99 -5.42
N GLN A 155 -9.73 7.94 -4.13
CA GLN A 155 -9.82 6.68 -3.39
C GLN A 155 -10.98 5.83 -3.91
N LEU A 156 -12.13 6.46 -4.14
CA LEU A 156 -13.30 5.80 -4.71
C LEU A 156 -12.96 5.14 -6.07
N HIS A 157 -12.32 5.88 -6.97
CA HIS A 157 -11.91 5.35 -8.27
C HIS A 157 -10.98 4.13 -8.15
N SER A 158 -10.02 4.18 -7.21
CA SER A 158 -9.11 3.06 -6.93
C SER A 158 -9.86 1.82 -6.43
N ILE A 159 -10.78 1.99 -5.47
CA ILE A 159 -11.59 0.90 -4.91
C ILE A 159 -12.43 0.22 -6.00
N GLU A 160 -13.09 1.02 -6.84
CA GLU A 160 -13.86 0.47 -7.96
C GLU A 160 -12.98 -0.23 -9.00
N GLY A 161 -11.77 0.28 -9.24
CA GLY A 161 -10.79 -0.36 -10.12
C GLY A 161 -10.40 -1.76 -9.65
N ILE A 162 -10.18 -1.93 -8.35
CA ILE A 162 -9.91 -3.23 -7.72
C ILE A 162 -11.09 -4.18 -7.91
N ARG A 163 -12.30 -3.74 -7.58
CA ARG A 163 -13.53 -4.55 -7.72
C ARG A 163 -13.74 -5.03 -9.16
N ARG A 164 -13.67 -4.11 -10.13
CA ARG A 164 -13.81 -4.43 -11.56
C ARG A 164 -12.75 -5.43 -12.04
N SER A 165 -11.53 -5.33 -11.52
CA SER A 165 -10.44 -6.24 -11.91
C SER A 165 -10.67 -7.66 -11.40
N PHE A 166 -11.32 -7.82 -10.25
CA PHE A 166 -11.72 -9.11 -9.72
C PHE A 166 -12.95 -9.71 -10.44
N GLU A 167 -13.94 -8.87 -10.74
CA GLU A 167 -15.19 -9.28 -11.40
C GLU A 167 -15.01 -9.63 -12.89
N ARG A 168 -13.92 -9.19 -13.54
CA ARG A 168 -13.61 -9.56 -14.92
C ARG A 168 -13.26 -11.05 -14.99
N PRO A 169 -14.05 -11.88 -15.72
CA PRO A 169 -13.64 -13.24 -16.02
C PRO A 169 -12.36 -13.21 -16.84
N THR A 170 -11.39 -14.07 -16.54
CA THR A 170 -10.26 -14.39 -17.43
C THR A 170 -10.82 -14.97 -18.73
N ALA A 171 -11.20 -14.10 -19.68
CA ALA A 171 -11.64 -14.48 -21.00
C ALA A 171 -10.41 -14.82 -21.87
N ALA A 172 -9.78 -15.97 -21.62
CA ALA A 172 -8.84 -16.59 -22.54
C ALA A 172 -8.60 -18.06 -22.17
N LEU A 173 -9.36 -18.95 -22.81
CA LEU A 173 -8.93 -20.26 -23.33
C LEU A 173 -10.17 -20.90 -23.98
N ARG A 174 -10.42 -20.56 -25.25
CA ARG A 174 -11.21 -21.42 -26.13
C ARG A 174 -10.24 -22.46 -26.72
N PRO A 175 -10.48 -23.77 -26.55
CA PRO A 175 -9.77 -24.76 -27.36
C PRO A 175 -10.31 -24.68 -28.79
N GLY A 176 -9.39 -24.52 -29.75
CA GLY A 176 -9.63 -24.85 -31.15
C GLY A 176 -9.38 -26.33 -31.39
#